data_AF-A0A7X6J9C8-F1
#
_entry.id   AF-A0A7X6J9C8-F1
#
_cell.length_a   1.000
_cell.length_b   1.000
_cell.length_c   1.000
_cell.angle_alpha   90.00
_cell.angle_beta   90.00
_cell.angle_gamma   90.00
#
_symmetry.space_group_name_H-M   'P 1'
#
loop_
_entity.id
_entity.type
_entity.pdbx_description
1 polymer ?
#
loop_
_entity_poly.entity_id
_entity_poly.type
_entity_poly.pdbx_seq_one_letter_code
_entity_poly.pdbx_strand_id
1 'polypeptide(L)' 'MNDTAAAHGGEADINPKQDLGFLCNRNLADPGGHVWEAVRMESAGG' A
#
# COMPACT_ATOMS: atom_id res chain seq x y z
N MET A 1 -8.06 1.31 -4.71
CA MET A 1 -6.99 0.33 -5.01
C MET A 1 -7.00 -0.78 -3.96
N ASN A 2 -6.81 -0.48 -2.68
CA ASN A 2 -6.80 -1.52 -1.64
C ASN A 2 -8.17 -2.20 -1.44
N ASP A 3 -9.23 -1.43 -1.29
CA ASP A 3 -10.59 -2.00 -1.14
C ASP A 3 -11.00 -2.83 -2.36
N THR A 4 -10.51 -2.46 -3.54
CA THR A 4 -10.68 -3.22 -4.78
C THR A 4 -9.96 -4.56 -4.71
N ALA A 5 -8.73 -4.61 -4.21
CA ALA A 5 -8.00 -5.87 -4.04
C ALA A 5 -8.77 -6.84 -3.13
N ALA A 6 -9.20 -6.37 -1.96
CA ALA A 6 -10.01 -7.17 -1.03
C ALA A 6 -11.34 -7.65 -1.65
N ALA A 7 -12.02 -6.79 -2.41
CA ALA A 7 -13.29 -7.14 -3.06
C ALA A 7 -13.14 -8.18 -4.20
N HIS A 8 -11.93 -8.35 -4.76
CA HIS A 8 -11.67 -9.23 -5.91
C HIS A 8 -10.80 -10.44 -5.56
N GLY A 9 -10.76 -10.84 -4.28
CA GLY A 9 -10.05 -12.05 -3.82
C GLY A 9 -8.55 -11.87 -3.59
N GLY A 10 -8.07 -10.63 -3.62
CA GLY A 10 -6.77 -10.26 -3.09
C GLY A 10 -6.85 -9.87 -1.61
N GLU A 11 -5.74 -9.38 -1.07
CA GLU A 11 -5.63 -8.95 0.32
C GLU A 11 -5.22 -7.48 0.38
N ALA A 12 -5.92 -6.70 1.20
CA ALA A 12 -5.63 -5.29 1.39
C ALA A 12 -4.81 -5.07 2.67
N ASP A 13 -3.85 -4.15 2.63
CA ASP A 13 -3.03 -3.77 3.79
C ASP A 13 -2.33 -4.97 4.47
N ILE A 14 -1.75 -5.87 3.67
CA ILE A 14 -1.02 -7.06 4.13
C ILE A 14 0.09 -6.77 5.14
N ASN A 15 0.67 -5.56 5.11
CA ASN A 15 1.60 -5.06 6.12
C ASN A 15 1.04 -3.80 6.78
N PRO A 16 1.46 -3.50 8.03
CA PRO A 16 1.05 -2.27 8.71
C PRO A 16 1.26 -1.02 7.86
N LYS A 17 0.28 -0.11 7.92
CA LYS A 17 0.34 1.17 7.21
C LYS A 17 1.50 2.01 7.75
N GLN A 18 2.25 2.64 6.85
CA GLN A 18 3.26 3.61 7.24
C GLN A 18 2.70 4.99 6.93
N ASP A 19 2.38 5.79 7.96
CA ASP A 19 1.83 7.14 7.84
C ASP A 19 2.65 8.11 8.70
N LEU A 20 3.87 8.41 8.26
CA LEU A 20 4.87 9.17 9.02
C LEU A 20 4.93 10.66 8.63
N GLY A 21 3.92 11.16 7.93
CA GLY A 21 3.85 12.55 7.43
C GLY A 21 4.70 12.79 6.18
N PHE A 22 5.99 12.41 6.21
CA PHE A 22 6.91 12.48 5.07
C PHE A 22 6.93 11.21 4.20
N LEU A 23 6.40 10.11 4.73
CA LEU A 23 6.29 8.83 4.04
C LEU A 23 4.90 8.25 4.28
N CYS A 24 4.20 7.93 3.20
CA CYS A 24 2.99 7.13 3.20
C CYS A 24 3.23 5.86 2.38
N ASN A 25 2.94 4.68 2.92
CA ASN A 25 2.98 3.40 2.20
C ASN A 25 1.73 2.57 2.50
N ARG A 26 1.09 2.08 1.44
CA ARG A 26 -0.03 1.14 1.46
C ARG A 26 0.30 -0.02 0.52
N ASN A 27 -0.01 -1.24 0.94
CA ASN A 27 0.30 -2.45 0.18
C ASN A 27 -0.97 -3.28 -0.06
N LEU A 28 -0.92 -4.09 -1.11
CA LEU A 28 -1.97 -5.05 -1.46
C LEU A 28 -1.33 -6.32 -2.05
N ALA A 29 -1.96 -7.46 -1.85
CA ALA A 29 -1.67 -8.69 -2.58
C ALA A 29 -2.79 -9.00 -3.59
N ASP A 30 -2.43 -9.40 -4.80
CA ASP A 30 -3.38 -9.96 -5.75
C ASP A 30 -3.72 -11.43 -5.41
N PRO A 31 -4.73 -12.06 -6.05
CA PRO A 31 -5.07 -13.46 -5.79
C PRO A 31 -3.94 -14.47 -6.08
N GLY A 32 -2.95 -14.08 -6.89
CA GLY A 32 -1.75 -14.86 -7.18
C GLY A 32 -0.66 -14.71 -6.11
N GLY A 33 -0.87 -13.83 -5.12
CA GLY A 33 0.07 -13.56 -4.04
C GLY A 33 1.15 -12.54 -4.40
N HIS A 34 1.07 -11.85 -5.55
CA HIS A 34 2.03 -10.77 -5.83
C HIS A 34 1.69 -9.54 -5.00
N VAL A 35 2.71 -8.98 -4.36
CA VAL A 35 2.60 -7.81 -3.50
C VAL A 35 2.96 -6.54 -4.27
N TRP A 36 2.12 -5.53 -4.13
CA TRP A 36 2.30 -4.21 -4.73
C TRP A 36 2.24 -3.13 -3.65
N GLU A 37 3.07 -2.10 -3.79
CA GLU A 37 3.15 -0.98 -2.85
C GLU A 37 2.86 0.34 -3.54
N ALA A 38 1.93 1.11 -2.96
CA ALA A 38 1.68 2.49 -3.30
C ALA A 38 2.40 3.38 -2.28
N VAL A 39 3.55 3.91 -2.70
CA VAL A 39 4.42 4.74 -1.87
C VAL A 39 4.31 6.20 -2.31
N ARG A 40 4.05 7.10 -1.36
CA ARG A 40 4.24 8.53 -1.51
C ARG A 40 5.30 8.99 -0.53
N MET A 41 6.36 9.60 -1.05
CA MET A 41 7.41 10.21 -0.25
C MET A 41 7.48 11.69 -0.59
N GLU A 42 7.42 12.52 0.43
CA GLU A 42 7.66 13.95 0.30
C GLU A 42 9.16 14.22 0.37
N SER A 43 9.66 15.15 -0.44
CA SER A 43 11.04 15.61 -0.29
C SER A 43 11.17 16.40 1.00
N ALA A 44 12.27 16.21 1.72
CA ALA A 44 12.70 17.17 2.72
C ALA A 44 13.06 18.44 1.95
N GLY A 45 12.25 19.49 2.05
CA GLY A 45 12.51 20.77 1.40
C GLY A 45 13.94 21.24 1.66
N GLY A 46 14.62 21.70 0.60
CA GLY A 46 15.97 22.27 0.69
C GLY A 46 16.02 23.58 1.46
#